data_AF-A0A5C6B9U2-F1
#
_entry.id   AF-A0A5C6B9U2-F1
#
_cell.length_a   1.000
_cell.length_b   1.000
_cell.length_c   1.000
_cell.angle_alpha   90.00
_cell.angle_beta   90.00
_cell.angle_gamma   90.00
#
_symmetry.space_group_name_H-M   'P 1'
#
loop_
_entity.id
_entity.type
_entity.pdbx_description
1 polymer ?
#
loop_
_entity_poly.entity_id
_entity_poly.type
_entity_poly.pdbx_seq_one_letter_code
_entity_poly.pdbx_strand_id
1 'polypeptide(L)'
;MNSDRELEERLSRLQLTTTPALDQQILDAALPASLPPRARRRSAGPLRNFVRLGLVAAIVVAAVIVYWQLPSQSAWAQVKREVRKRPWVHLRTTLPGDVEYQSWAAFDKQLVCNRYGKEVHFENHRLGVHDKYDPRTNTITRTIDISGQSGEGFLAMGKLFQALFRGDTNIQSSLPGVELANPKRNTIKVDGKDWTELTWDIQENGKKVQDVTVRIDPVTNLPTAMTLNSPGMVPPKVTLEIDFPATGPTDIYSGGAPRNAKLVEKKPDAELVKIVEAIKRAIEEFDDHRLLKIVQIADAKWYDGFPMIWWIKGNKMRLDAGIERPDFKLTAIPDGTTNKREWWQQHLEQFWFMPLEVQDGKFFYFNQEKPKELQGKSGPYRFNPVHWPKPRWTKRRSHTTSKSRSIFGYSANLINAAARDDVKVDVQPQSGQPGTILVSITGERVWLDSQKGYMTVRREIGSADNPEKVWKPHYSEIVESSDKSPRGFWHPTRMRLGGLTQENGKEVPWESVVQLYYDFDAEIPDSLFQPLDHVIVD
;
A
#
# COMPACT_ATOMS: atom_id res chain seq x y z
N MET A 1 10.60 -42.16 -13.65
CA MET A 1 9.58 -43.05 -14.25
C MET A 1 8.95 -43.86 -13.14
N ASN A 2 7.81 -43.39 -12.58
CA ASN A 2 6.83 -44.18 -11.80
C ASN A 2 5.62 -43.34 -11.29
N SER A 3 5.39 -42.10 -11.74
CA SER A 3 4.26 -41.27 -11.28
C SER A 3 2.90 -41.78 -11.73
N ASP A 4 2.83 -42.39 -12.91
CA ASP A 4 1.54 -42.71 -13.53
C ASP A 4 0.92 -43.96 -12.90
N ARG A 5 1.77 -44.91 -12.47
CA ARG A 5 1.35 -46.12 -11.77
C ARG A 5 0.84 -45.83 -10.35
N GLU A 6 1.42 -44.83 -9.68
CA GLU A 6 0.97 -44.39 -8.35
C GLU A 6 -0.37 -43.64 -8.41
N LEU A 7 -0.63 -42.92 -9.52
CA LEU A 7 -1.91 -42.26 -9.77
C LEU A 7 -3.01 -43.28 -10.10
N GLU A 8 -2.72 -44.29 -10.91
CA GLU A 8 -3.67 -45.39 -11.20
C GLU A 8 -4.00 -46.23 -9.95
N GLU A 9 -3.02 -46.47 -9.07
CA GLU A 9 -3.27 -47.15 -7.78
C GLU A 9 -4.12 -46.31 -6.82
N ARG A 10 -3.97 -44.97 -6.83
CA ARG A 10 -4.82 -44.08 -6.03
C ARG A 10 -6.25 -44.00 -6.56
N LEU A 11 -6.42 -43.99 -7.89
CA LEU A 11 -7.74 -43.94 -8.52
C LEU A 11 -8.50 -45.26 -8.38
N SER A 12 -7.81 -46.41 -8.44
CA SER A 12 -8.45 -47.72 -8.25
C SER A 12 -8.90 -48.02 -6.81
N ARG A 13 -8.31 -47.34 -5.80
CA ARG A 13 -8.75 -47.43 -4.39
C ARG A 13 -9.97 -46.58 -4.06
N LEU A 14 -10.29 -45.59 -4.90
CA LEU A 14 -11.52 -44.83 -4.78
C LEU A 14 -12.65 -45.64 -5.44
N GLN A 15 -13.33 -46.47 -4.65
CA GLN A 15 -14.61 -47.08 -5.06
C GLN A 15 -15.69 -46.00 -5.16
N LEU A 16 -15.61 -45.17 -6.20
CA LEU A 16 -16.71 -44.34 -6.66
C LEU A 16 -17.57 -45.21 -7.56
N THR A 17 -18.57 -45.87 -6.99
CA THR A 17 -19.66 -46.44 -7.76
C THR A 17 -20.50 -45.30 -8.32
N THR A 18 -20.14 -44.80 -9.50
CA THR A 18 -21.09 -44.01 -10.29
C THR A 18 -22.07 -44.99 -10.94
N THR A 19 -23.33 -44.58 -11.01
CA THR A 19 -24.33 -45.30 -11.81
C THR A 19 -24.60 -44.49 -13.06
N PRO A 20 -24.93 -45.11 -14.20
CA PRO A 20 -25.31 -44.38 -15.40
C PRO A 20 -26.41 -43.33 -15.16
N ALA A 21 -27.27 -43.54 -14.16
CA ALA A 21 -28.29 -42.59 -13.74
C ALA A 21 -27.70 -41.35 -13.04
N LEU A 22 -26.70 -41.51 -12.17
CA LEU A 22 -26.01 -40.39 -11.51
C LEU A 22 -25.18 -39.59 -12.52
N ASP A 23 -24.54 -40.27 -13.47
CA ASP A 23 -23.76 -39.64 -14.53
C ASP A 23 -24.67 -38.84 -15.49
N GLN A 24 -25.84 -39.37 -15.83
CA GLN A 24 -26.85 -38.66 -16.61
C GLN A 24 -27.43 -37.45 -15.85
N GLN A 25 -27.67 -37.57 -14.54
CA GLN A 25 -28.17 -36.47 -13.71
C GLN A 25 -27.16 -35.31 -13.60
N ILE A 26 -25.87 -35.61 -13.58
CA ILE A 26 -24.79 -34.61 -13.62
C ILE A 26 -24.70 -33.96 -15.01
N LEU A 27 -24.84 -34.73 -16.09
CA LEU A 27 -24.84 -34.22 -17.46
C LEU A 27 -26.06 -33.32 -17.75
N ASP A 28 -27.23 -33.71 -17.27
CA ASP A 28 -28.47 -32.93 -17.42
C ASP A 28 -28.46 -31.65 -16.56
N ALA A 29 -27.80 -31.67 -15.40
CA ALA A 29 -27.56 -30.48 -14.59
C ALA A 29 -26.48 -29.54 -15.16
N ALA A 30 -25.55 -30.07 -15.96
CA ALA A 30 -24.42 -29.33 -16.54
C ALA A 30 -24.73 -28.69 -17.91
N LEU A 31 -25.85 -29.06 -18.56
CA LEU A 31 -26.25 -28.53 -19.86
C LEU A 31 -27.45 -27.57 -19.73
N PRO A 32 -27.25 -26.25 -19.53
CA PRO A 32 -28.34 -25.32 -19.71
C PRO A 32 -28.73 -25.25 -21.20
N ALA A 33 -30.05 -25.34 -21.45
CA ALA A 33 -30.67 -25.07 -22.74
C ALA A 33 -30.03 -23.84 -23.39
N SER A 34 -29.64 -23.99 -24.65
CA SER A 34 -28.97 -23.00 -25.49
C SER A 34 -29.59 -21.60 -25.35
N LEU A 35 -28.97 -20.75 -24.55
CA LEU A 35 -29.26 -19.32 -24.56
C LEU A 35 -28.69 -18.73 -25.86
N PRO A 36 -29.39 -17.77 -26.49
CA PRO A 36 -28.90 -17.13 -27.71
C PRO A 36 -27.54 -16.47 -27.46
N PRO A 37 -26.70 -16.32 -28.50
CA PRO A 37 -25.35 -15.79 -28.36
C PRO A 37 -25.40 -14.41 -27.72
N ARG A 38 -25.03 -14.34 -26.43
CA ARG A 38 -24.81 -13.07 -25.74
C ARG A 38 -23.69 -12.35 -26.46
N ALA A 39 -24.04 -11.26 -27.15
CA ALA A 39 -23.09 -10.28 -27.65
C ALA A 39 -22.11 -9.97 -26.51
N ARG A 40 -20.81 -10.21 -26.74
CA ARG A 40 -19.73 -9.83 -25.84
C ARG A 40 -19.79 -8.31 -25.66
N ARG A 41 -20.54 -7.84 -24.67
CA ARG A 41 -20.44 -6.47 -24.14
C ARG A 41 -19.09 -6.36 -23.44
N ARG A 42 -18.03 -6.13 -24.23
CA ARG A 42 -16.80 -5.48 -23.75
C ARG A 42 -17.15 -4.02 -23.43
N SER A 43 -17.92 -3.80 -22.36
CA SER A 43 -17.95 -2.50 -21.70
C SER A 43 -17.01 -2.56 -20.52
N ALA A 44 -15.70 -2.61 -20.80
CA ALA A 44 -14.74 -2.01 -19.89
C ALA A 44 -15.07 -0.52 -19.90
N GLY A 45 -15.93 -0.10 -18.97
CA GLY A 45 -16.48 1.25 -18.95
C GLY A 45 -15.37 2.30 -18.80
N PRO A 46 -15.64 3.56 -19.21
CA PRO A 46 -14.71 4.68 -19.09
C PRO A 46 -14.27 4.97 -17.64
N LEU A 47 -14.92 4.38 -16.63
CA LEU A 47 -14.57 4.49 -15.20
C LEU A 47 -13.13 4.09 -14.87
N ARG A 48 -12.53 3.12 -15.59
CA ARG A 48 -11.15 2.68 -15.32
C ARG A 48 -10.10 3.70 -15.79
N ASN A 49 -10.47 4.59 -16.71
CA ASN A 49 -9.65 5.74 -17.11
C ASN A 49 -9.84 6.94 -16.17
N PHE A 50 -10.98 7.07 -15.50
CA PHE A 50 -11.21 8.14 -14.51
C PHE A 50 -10.42 7.97 -13.20
N VAL A 51 -10.15 6.73 -12.76
CA VAL A 51 -9.25 6.49 -11.61
C VAL A 51 -7.82 6.98 -11.90
N ARG A 52 -7.38 7.03 -13.17
CA ARG A 52 -6.09 7.62 -13.55
C ARG A 52 -6.09 9.15 -13.53
N LEU A 53 -7.25 9.81 -13.64
CA LEU A 53 -7.39 11.28 -13.55
C LEU A 53 -7.37 11.79 -12.10
N GLY A 54 -7.80 11.00 -11.11
CA GLY A 54 -7.56 11.31 -9.69
C GLY A 54 -6.07 11.34 -9.33
N LEU A 55 -5.27 10.48 -9.98
CA LEU A 55 -3.81 10.52 -9.88
C LEU A 55 -3.23 11.80 -10.51
N VAL A 56 -3.83 12.31 -11.59
CA VAL A 56 -3.44 13.57 -12.22
C VAL A 56 -3.64 14.73 -11.23
N ALA A 57 -4.75 14.83 -10.51
CA ALA A 57 -4.96 15.92 -9.52
C ALA A 57 -3.89 15.96 -8.40
N ALA A 58 -3.55 14.81 -7.81
CA ALA A 58 -2.50 14.73 -6.79
C ALA A 58 -1.10 15.02 -7.36
N ILE A 59 -0.85 14.61 -8.61
CA ILE A 59 0.40 14.86 -9.33
C ILE A 59 0.51 16.32 -9.82
N VAL A 60 -0.58 16.96 -10.24
CA VAL A 60 -0.67 18.39 -10.61
C VAL A 60 -0.23 19.25 -9.42
N VAL A 61 -0.72 18.91 -8.23
CA VAL A 61 -0.42 19.66 -7.01
C VAL A 61 1.02 19.38 -6.55
N ALA A 62 1.48 18.13 -6.63
CA ALA A 62 2.88 17.74 -6.37
C ALA A 62 3.88 18.36 -7.36
N ALA A 63 3.45 18.56 -8.60
CA ALA A 63 4.21 19.22 -9.65
C ALA A 63 4.50 20.68 -9.27
N VAL A 64 3.48 21.48 -8.91
CA VAL A 64 3.64 22.89 -8.42
C VAL A 64 4.70 22.95 -7.31
N ILE A 65 4.67 21.91 -6.48
CA ILE A 65 5.30 21.82 -5.18
C ILE A 65 6.82 21.64 -5.26
N VAL A 66 7.36 20.75 -6.09
CA VAL A 66 8.78 20.42 -5.92
C VAL A 66 9.69 21.45 -6.65
N TYR A 67 9.15 22.32 -7.53
CA TYR A 67 9.98 23.29 -8.28
C TYR A 67 10.38 24.53 -7.46
N TRP A 68 9.71 24.82 -6.35
CA TRP A 68 10.01 26.02 -5.56
C TRP A 68 11.22 25.82 -4.63
N GLN A 69 12.00 24.76 -4.87
CA GLN A 69 13.20 24.35 -4.12
C GLN A 69 14.51 24.83 -4.76
N LEU A 70 14.45 25.64 -5.82
CA LEU A 70 15.63 26.18 -6.48
C LEU A 70 16.23 27.38 -5.72
N PRO A 71 17.57 27.55 -5.74
CA PRO A 71 18.25 28.63 -5.04
C PRO A 71 17.66 30.00 -5.40
N SER A 72 17.50 30.81 -4.35
CA SER A 72 16.84 32.11 -4.32
C SER A 72 17.35 33.07 -5.40
N GLN A 73 16.65 33.14 -6.53
CA GLN A 73 16.58 34.39 -7.29
C GLN A 73 15.34 35.17 -6.84
N SER A 74 15.51 36.48 -6.64
CA SER A 74 14.58 37.44 -6.03
C SER A 74 13.12 37.36 -6.47
N ALA A 75 12.86 36.96 -7.73
CA ALA A 75 11.51 36.82 -8.28
C ALA A 75 10.64 35.77 -7.53
N TRP A 76 11.25 34.70 -7.02
CA TRP A 76 10.48 33.62 -6.37
C TRP A 76 10.02 33.94 -4.96
N ALA A 77 10.77 34.76 -4.24
CA ALA A 77 10.35 35.27 -2.95
C ALA A 77 9.08 36.14 -3.07
N GLN A 78 8.88 36.79 -4.23
CA GLN A 78 7.69 37.57 -4.50
C GLN A 78 6.50 36.66 -4.78
N VAL A 79 6.64 35.67 -5.66
CA VAL A 79 5.58 34.67 -5.95
C VAL A 79 5.09 33.98 -4.69
N LYS A 80 6.02 33.49 -3.85
CA LYS A 80 5.72 32.86 -2.56
C LYS A 80 4.90 33.77 -1.65
N ARG A 81 5.31 35.02 -1.53
CA ARG A 81 4.65 36.01 -0.69
C ARG A 81 3.24 36.31 -1.20
N GLU A 82 3.05 36.39 -2.51
CA GLU A 82 1.75 36.68 -3.08
C GLU A 82 0.79 35.49 -2.99
N VAL A 83 1.23 34.25 -3.25
CA VAL A 83 0.39 33.07 -3.09
C VAL A 83 -0.03 32.85 -1.64
N ARG A 84 0.86 33.10 -0.66
CA ARG A 84 0.53 33.02 0.78
C ARG A 84 -0.62 33.90 1.23
N LYS A 85 -0.80 35.04 0.56
CA LYS A 85 -1.90 35.97 0.86
C LYS A 85 -3.23 35.48 0.31
N ARG A 86 -3.23 34.41 -0.48
CA ARG A 86 -4.43 33.89 -1.14
C ARG A 86 -5.03 32.75 -0.32
N PRO A 87 -6.30 32.87 0.08
CA PRO A 87 -6.97 31.84 0.87
C PRO A 87 -7.29 30.58 0.05
N TRP A 88 -7.26 30.68 -1.28
CA TRP A 88 -7.61 29.60 -2.20
C TRP A 88 -6.68 29.59 -3.39
N VAL A 89 -6.36 28.37 -3.85
CA VAL A 89 -5.81 28.10 -5.18
C VAL A 89 -6.89 27.38 -5.96
N HIS A 90 -7.16 27.83 -7.19
CA HIS A 90 -8.16 27.24 -8.05
C HIS A 90 -7.54 26.88 -9.40
N LEU A 91 -7.74 25.64 -9.82
CA LEU A 91 -7.22 25.06 -11.05
C LEU A 91 -8.38 24.72 -11.97
N ARG A 92 -8.26 25.04 -13.26
CA ARG A 92 -9.28 24.73 -14.27
C ARG A 92 -8.66 24.13 -15.53
N THR A 93 -9.29 23.11 -16.12
CA THR A 93 -8.94 22.62 -17.47
C THR A 93 -10.14 21.97 -18.12
N THR A 94 -10.12 21.86 -19.45
CA THR A 94 -11.03 21.01 -20.20
C THR A 94 -10.33 19.69 -20.51
N LEU A 95 -10.93 18.57 -20.12
CA LEU A 95 -10.49 17.22 -20.42
C LEU A 95 -11.12 16.72 -21.73
N PRO A 96 -10.64 15.63 -22.35
CA PRO A 96 -11.25 15.05 -23.54
C PRO A 96 -12.75 14.80 -23.38
N GLY A 97 -13.52 15.13 -24.41
CA GLY A 97 -14.99 15.07 -24.38
C GLY A 97 -15.63 16.29 -23.70
N ASP A 98 -14.95 17.44 -23.73
CA ASP A 98 -15.41 18.72 -23.19
C ASP A 98 -15.83 18.67 -21.72
N VAL A 99 -15.19 17.77 -20.95
CA VAL A 99 -15.44 17.63 -19.52
C VAL A 99 -14.61 18.66 -18.79
N GLU A 100 -15.28 19.66 -18.22
CA GLU A 100 -14.63 20.64 -17.36
C GLU A 100 -14.16 19.98 -16.06
N TYR A 101 -12.89 20.21 -15.73
CA TYR A 101 -12.30 19.91 -14.43
C TYR A 101 -11.99 21.21 -13.69
N GLN A 102 -12.42 21.28 -12.42
CA GLN A 102 -12.04 22.35 -11.51
C GLN A 102 -11.54 21.75 -10.19
N SER A 103 -10.58 22.42 -9.56
CA SER A 103 -10.06 22.02 -8.24
C SER A 103 -9.76 23.25 -7.40
N TRP A 104 -10.29 23.29 -6.18
CA TRP A 104 -10.00 24.31 -5.19
C TRP A 104 -9.25 23.69 -4.02
N ALA A 105 -8.22 24.38 -3.54
CA ALA A 105 -7.48 24.00 -2.35
C ALA A 105 -7.28 25.19 -1.42
N ALA A 106 -7.57 24.98 -0.13
CA ALA A 106 -7.23 25.89 0.97
C ALA A 106 -6.37 25.13 1.99
N PHE A 107 -5.05 25.28 1.88
CA PHE A 107 -4.07 24.50 2.66
C PHE A 107 -4.09 24.83 4.16
N ASP A 108 -4.35 26.08 4.52
CA ASP A 108 -4.51 26.54 5.90
C ASP A 108 -5.76 25.95 6.56
N LYS A 109 -6.86 25.84 5.79
CA LYS A 109 -8.14 25.27 6.22
C LYS A 109 -8.21 23.75 6.10
N GLN A 110 -7.25 23.16 5.38
CA GLN A 110 -7.21 21.76 5.00
C GLN A 110 -8.46 21.29 4.24
N LEU A 111 -8.89 22.12 3.28
CA LEU A 111 -10.05 21.85 2.43
C LEU A 111 -9.61 21.62 0.98
N VAL A 112 -10.22 20.64 0.34
CA VAL A 112 -10.13 20.39 -1.10
C VAL A 112 -11.53 20.24 -1.67
N CYS A 113 -11.77 20.82 -2.83
CA CYS A 113 -12.97 20.56 -3.62
C CYS A 113 -12.55 20.26 -5.05
N ASN A 114 -13.01 19.16 -5.62
CA ASN A 114 -12.80 18.80 -7.01
C ASN A 114 -14.15 18.70 -7.70
N ARG A 115 -14.26 19.25 -8.92
CA ARG A 115 -15.44 19.14 -9.76
C ARG A 115 -15.05 18.52 -11.10
N TYR A 116 -15.72 17.44 -11.47
CA TYR A 116 -15.58 16.73 -12.74
C TYR A 116 -16.92 16.76 -13.46
N GLY A 117 -17.11 17.74 -14.35
CA GLY A 117 -18.44 18.02 -14.92
C GLY A 117 -19.46 18.32 -13.81
N LYS A 118 -20.43 17.40 -13.61
CA LYS A 118 -21.47 17.51 -12.57
C LYS A 118 -21.13 16.76 -11.27
N GLU A 119 -20.09 15.92 -11.27
CA GLU A 119 -19.64 15.20 -10.08
C GLU A 119 -18.79 16.15 -9.21
N VAL A 120 -19.03 16.16 -7.89
CA VAL A 120 -18.33 17.03 -6.94
C VAL A 120 -17.77 16.18 -5.80
N HIS A 121 -16.49 16.37 -5.49
CA HIS A 121 -15.81 15.73 -4.36
C HIS A 121 -15.34 16.85 -3.44
N PHE A 122 -15.65 16.74 -2.15
CA PHE A 122 -15.25 17.72 -1.15
C PHE A 122 -14.60 17.00 0.02
N GLU A 123 -13.40 17.43 0.39
CA GLU A 123 -12.60 16.81 1.43
C GLU A 123 -12.26 17.85 2.50
N ASN A 124 -12.56 17.53 3.75
CA ASN A 124 -12.15 18.30 4.91
C ASN A 124 -11.24 17.41 5.75
N HIS A 125 -9.94 17.50 5.49
CA HIS A 125 -8.94 16.63 6.12
C HIS A 125 -8.79 16.90 7.61
N ARG A 126 -9.10 18.12 8.07
CA ARG A 126 -9.09 18.45 9.49
C ARG A 126 -10.16 17.68 10.27
N LEU A 127 -11.32 17.44 9.64
CA LEU A 127 -12.43 16.69 10.24
C LEU A 127 -12.49 15.22 9.78
N GLY A 128 -11.63 14.81 8.85
CA GLY A 128 -11.71 13.50 8.19
C GLY A 128 -13.00 13.31 7.38
N VAL A 129 -13.62 14.37 6.87
CA VAL A 129 -14.90 14.26 6.13
C VAL A 129 -14.63 14.21 4.63
N HIS A 130 -15.22 13.22 3.95
CA HIS A 130 -15.18 13.06 2.50
C HIS A 130 -16.60 13.01 1.95
N ASP A 131 -17.00 14.07 1.24
CA ASP A 131 -18.28 14.13 0.58
C ASP A 131 -18.10 13.88 -0.92
N LYS A 132 -18.92 13.00 -1.49
CA LYS A 132 -18.96 12.72 -2.92
C LYS A 132 -20.38 12.83 -3.44
N TYR A 133 -20.60 13.73 -4.41
CA TYR A 133 -21.88 13.87 -5.11
C TYR A 133 -21.87 13.10 -6.43
N ASP A 134 -22.78 12.13 -6.55
CA ASP A 134 -23.07 11.44 -7.79
C ASP A 134 -24.33 12.04 -8.47
N PRO A 135 -24.17 12.72 -9.62
CA PRO A 135 -25.29 13.34 -10.32
C PRO A 135 -26.28 12.33 -10.94
N ARG A 136 -25.88 11.06 -11.13
CA ARG A 136 -26.76 10.03 -11.72
C ARG A 136 -27.83 9.57 -10.75
N THR A 137 -27.47 9.52 -9.47
CA THR A 137 -28.35 9.08 -8.38
C THR A 137 -28.84 10.25 -7.54
N ASN A 138 -28.45 11.48 -7.90
CA ASN A 138 -28.68 12.71 -7.13
C ASN A 138 -28.39 12.51 -5.62
N THR A 139 -27.25 11.89 -5.32
CA THR A 139 -26.90 11.46 -3.96
C THR A 139 -25.53 11.99 -3.57
N ILE A 140 -25.44 12.56 -2.36
CA ILE A 140 -24.19 12.89 -1.69
C ILE A 140 -23.89 11.74 -0.73
N THR A 141 -22.77 11.06 -0.91
CA THR A 141 -22.23 10.12 0.08
C THR A 141 -21.22 10.84 0.94
N ARG A 142 -21.45 10.87 2.26
CA ARG A 142 -20.51 11.40 3.26
C ARG A 142 -19.82 10.24 3.97
N THR A 143 -18.50 10.19 3.90
CA THR A 143 -17.68 9.19 4.59
C THR A 143 -16.79 9.87 5.63
N ILE A 144 -16.72 9.30 6.84
CA ILE A 144 -15.85 9.77 7.91
C ILE A 144 -14.60 8.89 7.96
N ASP A 145 -13.45 9.47 7.67
CA ASP A 145 -12.16 8.82 7.76
C ASP A 145 -11.67 8.75 9.22
N ILE A 146 -11.81 7.57 9.81
CA ILE A 146 -11.27 7.25 11.14
C ILE A 146 -9.81 6.76 11.10
N SER A 147 -9.28 6.52 9.89
CA SER A 147 -7.88 6.11 9.71
C SER A 147 -6.93 7.29 9.97
N GLY A 148 -7.36 8.52 9.64
CA GLY A 148 -6.52 9.72 9.64
C GLY A 148 -5.49 9.74 8.49
N GLN A 149 -5.50 8.74 7.60
CA GLN A 149 -4.53 8.61 6.53
C GLN A 149 -4.97 9.24 5.22
N SER A 150 -6.26 9.39 4.95
CA SER A 150 -6.73 10.01 3.70
C SER A 150 -6.20 11.43 3.51
N GLY A 151 -5.89 12.12 4.62
CA GLY A 151 -5.28 13.43 4.63
C GLY A 151 -3.76 13.46 4.59
N GLU A 152 -3.03 12.34 4.75
CA GLU A 152 -1.57 12.37 4.83
C GLU A 152 -0.93 12.90 3.54
N GLY A 153 -1.44 12.49 2.38
CA GLY A 153 -1.00 13.01 1.09
C GLY A 153 -1.22 14.51 1.01
N PHE A 154 -2.44 14.97 1.28
CA PHE A 154 -2.77 16.40 1.28
C PHE A 154 -1.99 17.20 2.32
N LEU A 155 -1.81 16.69 3.54
CA LEU A 155 -1.02 17.32 4.60
C LEU A 155 0.46 17.34 4.27
N ALA A 156 1.00 16.29 3.66
CA ALA A 156 2.36 16.27 3.14
C ALA A 156 2.53 17.31 2.03
N MET A 157 1.50 17.51 1.20
CA MET A 157 1.44 18.60 0.22
C MET A 157 1.32 19.98 0.88
N GLY A 158 0.46 20.15 1.88
CA GLY A 158 0.31 21.40 2.63
C GLY A 158 1.58 21.79 3.39
N LYS A 159 2.23 20.84 4.07
CA LYS A 159 3.54 21.04 4.74
C LYS A 159 4.62 21.42 3.74
N LEU A 160 4.58 20.81 2.57
CA LEU A 160 5.48 21.13 1.48
C LEU A 160 5.21 22.54 0.97
N PHE A 161 3.96 22.90 0.63
CA PHE A 161 3.59 24.29 0.34
C PHE A 161 4.07 25.26 1.42
N GLN A 162 3.85 24.98 2.70
CA GLN A 162 4.30 25.80 3.82
C GLN A 162 5.81 25.95 3.93
N ALA A 163 6.58 24.88 3.69
CA ALA A 163 8.04 24.94 3.61
C ALA A 163 8.51 25.79 2.42
N LEU A 164 7.89 25.60 1.24
CA LEU A 164 8.19 26.39 0.05
C LEU A 164 7.94 27.86 0.33
N PHE A 165 6.75 28.15 0.84
CA PHE A 165 6.30 29.43 1.32
C PHE A 165 7.28 30.06 2.32
N ARG A 166 7.85 29.29 3.26
CA ARG A 166 8.82 29.80 4.23
C ARG A 166 10.17 30.15 3.61
N GLY A 167 10.42 29.69 2.40
CA GLY A 167 11.66 29.95 1.70
C GLY A 167 12.78 28.99 2.09
N ASP A 168 12.41 27.82 2.59
CA ASP A 168 13.36 26.76 2.86
C ASP A 168 14.03 26.37 1.53
N THR A 169 15.36 26.36 1.47
CA THR A 169 16.13 26.06 0.25
C THR A 169 16.42 24.56 0.11
N ASN A 170 16.24 23.79 1.18
CA ASN A 170 16.44 22.35 1.24
C ASN A 170 15.13 21.64 1.56
N ILE A 171 14.19 21.75 0.66
CA ILE A 171 12.92 21.05 0.81
C ILE A 171 13.11 19.71 0.12
N GLN A 172 13.01 18.60 0.84
CA GLN A 172 12.93 17.31 0.19
C GLN A 172 11.48 17.12 -0.28
N SER A 173 11.26 16.61 -1.49
CA SER A 173 9.93 16.17 -1.93
C SER A 173 9.29 15.38 -0.78
N SER A 174 8.09 15.79 -0.40
CA SER A 174 7.38 15.06 0.63
C SER A 174 6.81 13.75 0.08
N LEU A 175 6.86 13.55 -1.25
CA LEU A 175 6.46 12.31 -1.88
C LEU A 175 7.65 11.35 -2.04
N PRO A 176 7.57 10.13 -1.45
CA PRO A 176 8.51 9.03 -1.64
C PRO A 176 8.91 8.74 -3.08
N GLY A 177 10.22 8.69 -3.35
CA GLY A 177 10.76 8.27 -4.65
C GLY A 177 10.48 9.24 -5.80
N VAL A 178 9.82 10.37 -5.52
CA VAL A 178 9.55 11.45 -6.47
C VAL A 178 10.61 12.52 -6.28
N GLU A 179 11.43 12.68 -7.30
CA GLU A 179 12.43 13.74 -7.41
C GLU A 179 12.00 14.71 -8.49
N LEU A 180 12.43 15.97 -8.38
CA LEU A 180 12.47 16.82 -9.54
C LEU A 180 13.88 16.95 -10.06
N ALA A 181 13.97 16.94 -11.38
CA ALA A 181 15.21 17.12 -12.09
C ALA A 181 15.07 18.20 -13.16
N ASN A 182 16.22 18.66 -13.64
CA ASN A 182 16.34 19.51 -14.82
C ASN A 182 15.49 20.80 -14.78
N PRO A 183 15.52 21.56 -13.68
CA PRO A 183 14.82 22.83 -13.61
C PRO A 183 15.38 23.81 -14.64
N LYS A 184 14.49 24.43 -15.44
CA LYS A 184 14.83 25.50 -16.38
C LYS A 184 13.93 26.70 -16.14
N ARG A 185 14.45 27.88 -16.47
CA ARG A 185 13.74 29.14 -16.45
C ARG A 185 13.94 29.82 -17.79
N ASN A 186 12.83 30.20 -18.41
CA ASN A 186 12.81 30.87 -19.69
C ASN A 186 11.97 32.15 -19.55
N THR A 187 12.38 33.20 -20.23
CA THR A 187 11.49 34.34 -20.51
C THR A 187 10.90 34.11 -21.89
N ILE A 188 9.57 34.14 -21.99
CA ILE A 188 8.87 34.00 -23.26
C ILE A 188 8.02 35.24 -23.51
N LYS A 189 7.82 35.60 -24.78
CA LYS A 189 6.87 36.65 -25.16
C LYS A 189 5.55 36.04 -25.60
N VAL A 190 4.47 36.43 -24.94
CA VAL A 190 3.09 36.08 -25.33
C VAL A 190 2.30 37.38 -25.34
N ASP A 191 1.70 37.69 -26.50
CA ASP A 191 0.94 38.92 -26.72
C ASP A 191 1.71 40.20 -26.35
N GLY A 192 3.01 40.23 -26.68
CA GLY A 192 3.90 41.37 -26.41
C GLY A 192 4.32 41.54 -24.95
N LYS A 193 3.82 40.70 -24.03
CA LYS A 193 4.19 40.68 -22.62
C LYS A 193 5.27 39.63 -22.35
N ASP A 194 6.28 39.98 -21.56
CA ASP A 194 7.32 39.05 -21.10
C ASP A 194 6.78 38.19 -19.95
N TRP A 195 6.61 36.90 -20.18
CA TRP A 195 6.21 35.93 -19.17
C TRP A 195 7.43 35.15 -18.70
N THR A 196 7.42 34.73 -17.43
CA THR A 196 8.39 33.75 -16.94
C THR A 196 7.78 32.36 -17.07
N GLU A 197 8.42 31.50 -17.84
CA GLU A 197 8.13 30.05 -17.89
C GLU A 197 9.19 29.25 -17.18
N LEU A 198 8.73 28.18 -16.55
CA LEU A 198 9.51 27.39 -15.63
C LEU A 198 9.23 25.94 -15.93
N THR A 199 10.25 25.16 -16.25
CA THR A 199 10.06 23.76 -16.66
C THR A 199 10.89 22.81 -15.81
N TRP A 200 10.38 21.62 -15.55
CA TRP A 200 11.11 20.57 -14.83
C TRP A 200 10.57 19.18 -15.16
N ASP A 201 11.38 18.18 -14.82
CA ASP A 201 11.04 16.77 -14.94
C ASP A 201 10.64 16.23 -13.57
N ILE A 202 9.48 15.60 -13.45
CA ILE A 202 9.19 14.70 -12.34
C ILE A 202 9.83 13.36 -12.66
N GLN A 203 10.70 12.89 -11.76
CA GLN A 203 11.31 11.57 -11.83
C GLN A 203 10.77 10.69 -10.71
N GLU A 204 10.39 9.47 -11.04
CA GLU A 204 10.08 8.42 -10.07
C GLU A 204 11.18 7.37 -10.11
N ASN A 205 11.89 7.17 -8.99
CA ASN A 205 13.04 6.26 -8.90
C ASN A 205 14.09 6.51 -10.01
N GLY A 206 14.43 7.79 -10.25
CA GLY A 206 15.40 8.21 -11.28
C GLY A 206 14.89 8.11 -12.73
N LYS A 207 13.64 7.70 -12.95
CA LYS A 207 13.02 7.67 -14.28
C LYS A 207 12.07 8.83 -14.44
N LYS A 208 12.26 9.63 -15.47
CA LYS A 208 11.34 10.71 -15.84
C LYS A 208 9.94 10.14 -16.14
N VAL A 209 8.94 10.63 -15.40
CA VAL A 209 7.53 10.24 -15.54
C VAL A 209 6.65 11.37 -16.10
N GLN A 210 7.09 12.63 -15.97
CA GLN A 210 6.31 13.79 -16.40
C GLN A 210 7.18 15.04 -16.60
N ASP A 211 6.87 15.88 -17.59
CA ASP A 211 7.29 17.28 -17.64
C ASP A 211 6.23 18.18 -17.03
N VAL A 212 6.69 19.23 -16.38
CA VAL A 212 5.81 20.27 -15.85
C VAL A 212 6.33 21.60 -16.33
N THR A 213 5.44 22.44 -16.84
CA THR A 213 5.72 23.84 -17.16
C THR A 213 4.77 24.73 -16.38
N VAL A 214 5.27 25.72 -15.64
CA VAL A 214 4.44 26.75 -15.00
C VAL A 214 4.75 28.11 -15.60
N ARG A 215 3.69 28.86 -15.90
CA ARG A 215 3.77 30.23 -16.40
C ARG A 215 3.39 31.21 -15.29
N ILE A 216 4.23 32.23 -15.10
CA ILE A 216 4.07 33.26 -14.07
C ILE A 216 3.86 34.62 -14.72
N ASP A 217 2.84 35.34 -14.24
CA ASP A 217 2.59 36.73 -14.62
C ASP A 217 3.63 37.65 -13.97
N PRO A 218 4.40 38.43 -14.74
CA PRO A 218 5.41 39.36 -14.22
C PRO A 218 4.85 40.49 -13.34
N VAL A 219 3.56 40.83 -13.48
CA VAL A 219 2.92 41.95 -12.75
C VAL A 219 2.45 41.48 -11.38
N THR A 220 1.70 40.38 -11.33
CA THR A 220 1.14 39.86 -10.08
C THR A 220 2.11 38.93 -9.35
N ASN A 221 3.15 38.45 -10.05
CA ASN A 221 4.00 37.37 -9.60
C ASN A 221 3.21 36.11 -9.21
N LEU A 222 2.04 35.87 -9.81
CA LEU A 222 1.24 34.68 -9.55
C LEU A 222 1.34 33.70 -10.73
N PRO A 223 1.35 32.38 -10.47
CA PRO A 223 1.16 31.38 -11.52
C PRO A 223 -0.20 31.57 -12.19
N THR A 224 -0.25 31.56 -13.52
CA THR A 224 -1.50 31.69 -14.28
C THR A 224 -1.84 30.43 -15.07
N ALA A 225 -0.84 29.60 -15.38
CA ALA A 225 -1.05 28.34 -16.04
C ALA A 225 -0.01 27.30 -15.62
N MET A 226 -0.41 26.03 -15.66
CA MET A 226 0.45 24.87 -15.52
C MET A 226 0.19 23.91 -16.67
N THR A 227 1.23 23.47 -17.35
CA THR A 227 1.17 22.39 -18.33
C THR A 227 1.81 21.16 -17.75
N LEU A 228 1.14 20.03 -17.90
CA LEU A 228 1.62 18.71 -17.52
C LEU A 228 1.75 17.87 -18.77
N ASN A 229 2.92 17.31 -19.01
CA ASN A 229 3.18 16.41 -20.14
C ASN A 229 3.66 15.06 -19.61
N SER A 230 2.84 14.02 -19.72
CA SER A 230 3.22 12.65 -19.38
C SER A 230 2.87 11.71 -20.52
N PRO A 231 3.82 10.90 -21.01
CA PRO A 231 3.55 9.91 -22.07
C PRO A 231 2.42 8.93 -21.75
N GLY A 232 2.12 8.72 -20.47
CA GLY A 232 1.04 7.83 -20.01
C GLY A 232 -0.33 8.50 -19.86
N MET A 233 -0.44 9.82 -20.02
CA MET A 233 -1.71 10.55 -19.92
C MET A 233 -2.44 10.59 -21.25
N VAL A 234 -3.77 10.72 -21.19
CA VAL A 234 -4.63 10.94 -22.36
C VAL A 234 -5.53 12.15 -22.05
N PRO A 235 -5.25 13.34 -22.64
CA PRO A 235 -4.18 13.62 -23.58
C PRO A 235 -2.81 13.59 -22.87
N PRO A 236 -1.70 13.34 -23.60
CA PRO A 236 -0.37 13.32 -22.99
C PRO A 236 -0.01 14.69 -22.39
N LYS A 237 -0.63 15.76 -22.89
CA LYS A 237 -0.44 17.14 -22.44
C LYS A 237 -1.75 17.74 -21.94
N VAL A 238 -1.79 18.20 -20.70
CA VAL A 238 -2.92 18.92 -20.09
C VAL A 238 -2.45 20.28 -19.62
N THR A 239 -3.19 21.35 -19.96
CA THR A 239 -2.91 22.71 -19.48
C THR A 239 -4.00 23.13 -18.52
N LEU A 240 -3.62 23.46 -17.29
CA LEU A 240 -4.49 23.98 -16.25
C LEU A 240 -4.30 25.48 -16.13
N GLU A 241 -5.39 26.22 -16.16
CA GLU A 241 -5.44 27.61 -15.73
C GLU A 241 -5.42 27.68 -14.21
N ILE A 242 -4.73 28.68 -13.66
CA ILE A 242 -4.58 28.89 -12.23
C ILE A 242 -5.10 30.28 -11.88
N ASP A 243 -6.01 30.34 -10.92
CA ASP A 243 -6.45 31.58 -10.29
C ASP A 243 -6.49 31.47 -8.76
N PHE A 244 -6.66 32.61 -8.10
CA PHE A 244 -6.52 32.76 -6.64
C PHE A 244 -7.71 33.55 -6.06
N PRO A 245 -8.90 32.93 -5.99
CA PRO A 245 -10.10 33.64 -5.60
C PRO A 245 -10.07 33.99 -4.10
N ALA A 246 -10.76 35.07 -3.72
CA ALA A 246 -10.88 35.46 -2.32
C ALA A 246 -11.74 34.46 -1.52
N THR A 247 -12.65 33.77 -2.19
CA THR A 247 -13.57 32.78 -1.63
C THR A 247 -13.51 31.49 -2.43
N GLY A 248 -13.86 30.38 -1.81
CA GLY A 248 -13.90 29.06 -2.43
C GLY A 248 -14.87 28.13 -1.69
N PRO A 249 -15.08 26.91 -2.19
CA PRO A 249 -16.04 25.98 -1.61
C PRO A 249 -15.70 25.65 -0.15
N THR A 250 -16.66 25.82 0.76
CA THR A 250 -16.51 25.47 2.19
C THR A 250 -17.23 24.19 2.57
N ASP A 251 -18.02 23.67 1.64
CA ASP A 251 -18.75 22.41 1.69
C ASP A 251 -19.00 21.89 0.27
N ILE A 252 -19.59 20.71 0.14
CA ILE A 252 -19.90 20.12 -1.17
C ILE A 252 -20.95 20.93 -1.97
N TYR A 253 -21.85 21.65 -1.30
CA TYR A 253 -22.91 22.42 -1.95
C TYR A 253 -22.34 23.67 -2.65
N SER A 254 -21.43 24.38 -1.98
CA SER A 254 -20.66 25.48 -2.57
C SER A 254 -19.69 25.02 -3.66
N GLY A 255 -19.34 23.72 -3.68
CA GLY A 255 -18.65 23.07 -4.81
C GLY A 255 -19.55 22.77 -6.03
N GLY A 256 -20.86 22.94 -5.90
CA GLY A 256 -21.84 22.79 -6.98
C GLY A 256 -22.80 21.60 -6.85
N ALA A 257 -22.74 20.83 -5.77
CA ALA A 257 -23.76 19.80 -5.53
C ALA A 257 -25.12 20.45 -5.20
N PRO A 258 -26.24 19.92 -5.73
CA PRO A 258 -27.53 20.54 -5.52
C PRO A 258 -28.02 20.27 -4.09
N ARG A 259 -28.69 21.26 -3.48
CA ARG A 259 -29.19 21.16 -2.09
C ARG A 259 -30.30 20.11 -1.91
N ASN A 260 -30.97 19.72 -2.98
CA ASN A 260 -31.97 18.66 -2.97
C ASN A 260 -31.37 17.25 -3.21
N ALA A 261 -30.05 17.12 -3.33
CA ALA A 261 -29.40 15.81 -3.37
C ALA A 261 -29.66 15.06 -2.06
N LYS A 262 -29.93 13.76 -2.15
CA LYS A 262 -30.07 12.89 -0.99
C LYS A 262 -28.72 12.75 -0.29
N LEU A 263 -28.62 13.15 0.97
CA LEU A 263 -27.44 12.89 1.79
C LEU A 263 -27.52 11.48 2.38
N VAL A 264 -26.51 10.66 2.08
CA VAL A 264 -26.29 9.35 2.68
C VAL A 264 -25.01 9.43 3.50
N GLU A 265 -25.15 9.47 4.82
CA GLU A 265 -24.02 9.45 5.74
C GLU A 265 -23.60 8.01 6.00
N LYS A 266 -22.37 7.67 5.60
CA LYS A 266 -21.72 6.41 5.90
C LYS A 266 -20.84 6.60 7.13
N LYS A 267 -21.44 6.34 8.29
CA LYS A 267 -20.68 6.24 9.53
C LYS A 267 -19.98 4.88 9.54
N PRO A 268 -18.70 4.82 9.93
CA PRO A 268 -18.08 3.53 10.20
C PRO A 268 -18.88 2.83 11.30
N ASP A 269 -18.98 1.51 11.18
CA ASP A 269 -19.58 0.69 12.23
C ASP A 269 -18.87 0.96 13.57
N ALA A 270 -19.61 1.06 14.68
CA ALA A 270 -19.03 1.37 15.98
C ALA A 270 -18.00 0.31 16.40
N GLU A 271 -18.19 -0.95 16.00
CA GLU A 271 -17.23 -2.02 16.23
C GLU A 271 -15.99 -1.86 15.33
N LEU A 272 -16.15 -1.40 14.08
CA LEU A 272 -15.02 -1.07 13.22
C LEU A 272 -14.14 0.03 13.83
N VAL A 273 -14.75 1.06 14.43
CA VAL A 273 -14.01 2.12 15.14
C VAL A 273 -13.16 1.53 16.26
N LYS A 274 -13.75 0.71 17.14
CA LYS A 274 -13.02 0.05 18.23
C LYS A 274 -11.88 -0.84 17.73
N ILE A 275 -12.14 -1.63 16.68
CA ILE A 275 -11.13 -2.49 16.04
C ILE A 275 -9.94 -1.65 15.57
N VAL A 276 -10.20 -0.56 14.83
CA VAL A 276 -9.15 0.29 14.27
C VAL A 276 -8.35 0.98 15.36
N GLU A 277 -9.00 1.49 16.41
CA GLU A 277 -8.32 2.10 17.56
C GLU A 277 -7.46 1.10 18.31
N ALA A 278 -7.96 -0.11 18.57
CA ALA A 278 -7.21 -1.17 19.23
C ALA A 278 -5.99 -1.61 18.41
N ILE A 279 -6.15 -1.79 17.09
CA ILE A 279 -5.06 -2.13 16.17
C ILE A 279 -4.00 -1.02 16.12
N LYS A 280 -4.42 0.25 16.02
CA LYS A 280 -3.50 1.40 16.06
C LYS A 280 -2.68 1.40 17.34
N ARG A 281 -3.37 1.28 18.48
CA ARG A 281 -2.73 1.22 19.79
C ARG A 281 -1.75 0.07 19.89
N ALA A 282 -2.15 -1.14 19.49
CA ALA A 282 -1.26 -2.30 19.50
C ALA A 282 -0.02 -2.08 18.64
N ILE A 283 -0.15 -1.47 17.46
CA ILE A 283 0.98 -1.18 16.55
C ILE A 283 1.90 -0.06 17.06
N GLU A 284 1.36 0.93 17.78
CA GLU A 284 2.11 2.08 18.30
C GLU A 284 2.77 1.78 19.65
N GLU A 285 2.15 0.94 20.47
CA GLU A 285 2.59 0.62 21.83
C GLU A 285 3.26 -0.76 21.96
N PHE A 286 3.37 -1.54 20.87
CA PHE A 286 4.05 -2.84 20.90
C PHE A 286 5.49 -2.71 21.41
N ASP A 287 5.98 -3.75 22.09
CA ASP A 287 7.34 -3.79 22.61
C ASP A 287 8.39 -3.78 21.49
N ASP A 288 9.51 -3.11 21.72
CA ASP A 288 10.71 -3.25 20.90
C ASP A 288 11.20 -4.70 21.02
N HIS A 289 11.61 -5.32 19.91
CA HIS A 289 12.01 -6.72 19.91
C HIS A 289 12.88 -7.11 18.73
N ARG A 290 13.68 -8.15 18.95
CA ARG A 290 14.23 -8.98 17.88
C ARG A 290 13.33 -10.20 17.70
N LEU A 291 12.98 -10.52 16.46
CA LEU A 291 12.18 -11.69 16.13
C LEU A 291 12.96 -12.58 15.17
N LEU A 292 13.18 -13.83 15.57
CA LEU A 292 13.63 -14.90 14.69
C LEU A 292 12.41 -15.61 14.10
N LYS A 293 12.22 -15.46 12.79
CA LYS A 293 11.17 -16.09 12.00
C LYS A 293 11.74 -17.25 11.20
N ILE A 294 11.22 -18.46 11.42
CA ILE A 294 11.62 -19.65 10.66
C ILE A 294 10.47 -20.04 9.73
N VAL A 295 10.69 -20.01 8.42
CA VAL A 295 9.69 -20.45 7.42
C VAL A 295 10.02 -21.85 6.92
N GLN A 296 9.04 -22.74 6.93
CA GLN A 296 9.22 -24.16 6.65
C GLN A 296 8.11 -24.63 5.72
N ILE A 297 8.40 -25.56 4.81
CA ILE A 297 7.34 -26.29 4.11
C ILE A 297 6.59 -27.13 5.16
N ALA A 298 5.26 -27.29 5.03
CA ALA A 298 4.44 -27.87 6.10
C ALA A 298 4.90 -29.25 6.60
N ASP A 299 5.46 -30.08 5.72
CA ASP A 299 5.97 -31.42 6.03
C ASP A 299 7.48 -31.47 6.31
N ALA A 300 8.17 -30.32 6.24
CA ALA A 300 9.59 -30.23 6.57
C ALA A 300 9.82 -30.45 8.07
N LYS A 301 11.03 -30.90 8.41
CA LYS A 301 11.45 -31.01 9.81
C LYS A 301 11.55 -29.61 10.42
N TRP A 302 11.25 -29.46 11.71
CA TRP A 302 11.22 -28.13 12.36
C TRP A 302 12.58 -27.42 12.41
N TYR A 303 13.68 -28.14 12.19
CA TYR A 303 15.05 -27.61 12.07
C TYR A 303 15.49 -27.39 10.60
N ASP A 304 14.64 -27.74 9.64
CA ASP A 304 14.83 -27.50 8.19
C ASP A 304 13.92 -26.33 7.79
N GLY A 305 14.48 -25.13 7.76
CA GLY A 305 13.71 -23.91 7.56
C GLY A 305 14.59 -22.73 7.17
N PHE A 306 13.94 -21.70 6.63
CA PHE A 306 14.59 -20.47 6.22
C PHE A 306 14.49 -19.42 7.35
N PRO A 307 15.60 -19.12 8.06
CA PRO A 307 15.59 -18.13 9.12
C PRO A 307 15.58 -16.70 8.54
N MET A 308 14.79 -15.83 9.15
CA MET A 308 14.81 -14.39 8.96
C MET A 308 14.84 -13.71 10.32
N ILE A 309 15.59 -12.63 10.45
CA ILE A 309 15.62 -11.81 11.65
C ILE A 309 14.93 -10.49 11.36
N TRP A 310 13.97 -10.15 12.20
CA TRP A 310 13.31 -8.84 12.23
C TRP A 310 13.80 -8.09 13.46
N TRP A 311 14.23 -6.86 13.27
CA TRP A 311 14.56 -5.93 14.34
C TRP A 311 13.50 -4.84 14.34
N ILE A 312 12.81 -4.64 15.46
CA ILE A 312 11.72 -3.66 15.59
C ILE A 312 12.02 -2.73 16.75
N LYS A 313 12.00 -1.42 16.50
CA LYS A 313 12.15 -0.39 17.52
C LYS A 313 11.27 0.82 17.24
N GLY A 314 10.16 0.96 17.95
CA GLY A 314 9.14 1.97 17.71
C GLY A 314 8.68 2.00 16.24
N ASN A 315 9.05 3.05 15.49
CA ASN A 315 8.73 3.18 14.07
C ASN A 315 9.81 2.69 13.09
N LYS A 316 10.89 2.11 13.62
CA LYS A 316 12.02 1.61 12.84
C LYS A 316 11.94 0.09 12.71
N MET A 317 12.42 -0.42 11.59
CA MET A 317 12.44 -1.86 11.32
C MET A 317 13.66 -2.25 10.48
N ARG A 318 14.17 -3.45 10.67
CA ARG A 318 15.11 -4.07 9.73
C ARG A 318 14.78 -5.53 9.55
N LEU A 319 14.83 -6.00 8.30
CA LEU A 319 14.65 -7.39 7.94
C LEU A 319 15.95 -7.95 7.35
N ASP A 320 16.49 -8.97 8.00
CA ASP A 320 17.61 -9.75 7.52
C ASP A 320 17.16 -11.16 7.12
N ALA A 321 17.59 -11.61 5.94
CA ALA A 321 17.39 -12.98 5.48
C ALA A 321 18.63 -13.83 5.75
N GLY A 322 18.45 -14.97 6.42
CA GLY A 322 19.51 -15.92 6.70
C GLY A 322 19.79 -16.83 5.51
N ILE A 323 21.08 -17.05 5.24
CA ILE A 323 21.58 -17.89 4.16
C ILE A 323 22.58 -18.87 4.75
N GLU A 324 22.37 -20.17 4.51
CA GLU A 324 23.27 -21.20 5.02
C GLU A 324 24.71 -20.96 4.55
N ARG A 325 25.66 -21.00 5.48
CA ARG A 325 27.08 -20.99 5.12
C ARG A 325 27.45 -22.31 4.42
N PRO A 326 28.38 -22.35 3.44
CA PRO A 326 28.81 -23.56 2.76
C PRO A 326 29.37 -24.65 3.69
N ASP A 327 29.94 -24.24 4.81
CA ASP A 327 30.48 -25.11 5.85
C ASP A 327 29.42 -25.55 6.87
N PHE A 328 28.18 -25.06 6.76
CA PHE A 328 27.07 -25.55 7.57
C PHE A 328 26.87 -27.05 7.31
N LYS A 329 27.12 -27.82 8.36
CA LYS A 329 26.83 -29.23 8.43
C LYS A 329 26.05 -29.46 9.71
N LEU A 330 24.80 -29.89 9.56
CA LEU A 330 24.03 -30.38 10.69
C LEU A 330 24.74 -31.62 11.25
N THR A 331 25.46 -31.46 12.36
CA THR A 331 26.29 -32.52 12.96
C THR A 331 25.46 -33.52 13.75
N ALA A 332 24.34 -33.09 14.33
CA ALA A 332 23.37 -33.93 15.03
C ALA A 332 21.94 -33.48 14.70
N ILE A 333 21.06 -34.45 14.44
CA ILE A 333 19.63 -34.20 14.29
C ILE A 333 19.07 -33.96 15.69
N PRO A 334 18.46 -32.79 15.98
CA PRO A 334 17.87 -32.56 17.29
C PRO A 334 16.65 -33.48 17.47
N ASP A 335 16.52 -34.04 18.66
CA ASP A 335 15.41 -34.94 18.99
C ASP A 335 14.10 -34.16 19.23
N GLY A 336 13.01 -34.89 19.51
CA GLY A 336 11.71 -34.28 19.79
C GLY A 336 11.62 -33.49 21.10
N THR A 337 12.59 -33.65 22.01
CA THR A 337 12.62 -32.99 23.32
C THR A 337 13.45 -31.69 23.31
N THR A 338 14.22 -31.48 22.24
CA THR A 338 15.08 -30.31 22.07
C THR A 338 14.25 -29.01 22.10
N ASN A 339 14.69 -28.04 22.91
CA ASN A 339 14.11 -26.70 22.90
C ASN A 339 14.41 -26.02 21.56
N LYS A 340 13.36 -25.86 20.74
CA LYS A 340 13.48 -25.36 19.37
C LYS A 340 14.05 -23.94 19.30
N ARG A 341 13.69 -23.07 20.25
CA ARG A 341 14.16 -21.68 20.30
C ARG A 341 15.66 -21.64 20.57
N GLU A 342 16.10 -22.33 21.63
CA GLU A 342 17.51 -22.38 22.02
C GLU A 342 18.36 -23.01 20.93
N TRP A 343 17.88 -24.09 20.30
CA TRP A 343 18.55 -24.73 19.19
C TRP A 343 18.77 -23.75 18.03
N TRP A 344 17.70 -23.09 17.56
CA TRP A 344 17.82 -22.13 16.47
C TRP A 344 18.74 -20.97 16.81
N GLN A 345 18.70 -20.45 18.05
CA GLN A 345 19.59 -19.39 18.51
C GLN A 345 21.07 -19.80 18.47
N GLN A 346 21.40 -21.03 18.92
CA GLN A 346 22.76 -21.56 18.87
C GLN A 346 23.27 -21.77 17.44
N HIS A 347 22.37 -21.97 16.48
CA HIS A 347 22.73 -22.25 15.09
C HIS A 347 22.72 -20.99 14.20
N LEU A 348 22.37 -19.80 14.73
CA LEU A 348 22.35 -18.56 13.93
C LEU A 348 23.73 -18.21 13.35
N GLU A 349 24.81 -18.53 14.05
CA GLU A 349 26.19 -18.31 13.57
C GLU A 349 26.53 -19.10 12.30
N GLN A 350 25.72 -20.10 11.95
CA GLN A 350 25.88 -20.95 10.77
C GLN A 350 25.20 -20.36 9.54
N PHE A 351 24.62 -19.16 9.67
CA PHE A 351 24.02 -18.41 8.60
C PHE A 351 24.79 -17.10 8.37
N TRP A 352 24.66 -16.55 7.17
CA TRP A 352 24.89 -15.13 6.91
C TRP A 352 23.56 -14.41 6.83
N PHE A 353 23.49 -13.23 7.44
CA PHE A 353 22.29 -12.41 7.45
C PHE A 353 22.43 -11.23 6.50
N MET A 354 21.66 -11.28 5.42
CA MET A 354 21.63 -10.21 4.43
C MET A 354 20.46 -9.27 4.69
N PRO A 355 20.70 -7.96 4.87
CA PRO A 355 19.62 -7.01 5.04
C PRO A 355 18.84 -6.87 3.71
N LEU A 356 17.55 -7.21 3.77
CA LEU A 356 16.60 -7.06 2.67
C LEU A 356 15.93 -5.69 2.70
N GLU A 357 15.52 -5.27 3.89
CA GLU A 357 14.74 -4.06 4.11
C GLU A 357 15.20 -3.35 5.37
N VAL A 358 15.24 -2.02 5.31
CA VAL A 358 15.50 -1.15 6.47
C VAL A 358 14.48 -0.02 6.47
N GLN A 359 13.92 0.29 7.63
CA GLN A 359 13.07 1.43 7.90
C GLN A 359 13.69 2.28 9.01
N ASP A 360 14.09 3.52 8.70
CA ASP A 360 14.74 4.43 9.66
C ASP A 360 13.73 5.26 10.50
N GLY A 361 12.45 4.94 10.41
CA GLY A 361 11.33 5.69 10.99
C GLY A 361 10.70 6.69 10.02
N LYS A 362 11.37 7.05 8.92
CA LYS A 362 10.88 8.00 7.90
C LYS A 362 10.88 7.38 6.50
N PHE A 363 11.89 6.60 6.17
CA PHE A 363 12.11 5.99 4.87
C PHE A 363 12.26 4.48 4.98
N PHE A 364 11.77 3.77 3.97
CA PHE A 364 12.16 2.40 3.65
C PHE A 364 13.33 2.42 2.67
N TYR A 365 14.24 1.48 2.87
CA TYR A 365 15.34 1.17 1.99
C TYR A 365 15.19 -0.30 1.62
N PHE A 366 15.07 -0.58 0.33
CA PHE A 366 15.02 -1.95 -0.19
C PHE A 366 16.34 -2.27 -0.86
N ASN A 367 16.96 -3.38 -0.47
CA ASN A 367 18.16 -3.88 -1.11
C ASN A 367 17.79 -4.47 -2.49
N GLN A 368 18.26 -3.82 -3.55
CA GLN A 368 18.01 -4.25 -4.94
C GLN A 368 18.97 -5.35 -5.38
N GLU A 369 20.08 -5.54 -4.66
CA GLU A 369 21.01 -6.59 -4.98
C GLU A 369 20.49 -7.92 -4.46
N LYS A 370 20.10 -8.76 -5.40
CA LYS A 370 19.89 -10.18 -5.15
C LYS A 370 21.05 -10.93 -5.82
N PRO A 371 21.71 -11.86 -5.13
CA PRO A 371 22.55 -12.86 -5.79
C PRO A 371 21.87 -13.35 -7.06
N LYS A 372 22.60 -13.40 -8.17
CA LYS A 372 22.02 -13.82 -9.47
C LYS A 372 21.41 -15.21 -9.36
N GLU A 373 21.95 -16.02 -8.48
CA GLU A 373 21.54 -17.37 -8.17
C GLU A 373 20.20 -17.45 -7.44
N LEU A 374 19.74 -16.36 -6.81
CA LEU A 374 18.38 -16.21 -6.25
C LEU A 374 17.34 -15.81 -7.30
N GLN A 375 17.75 -15.37 -8.50
CA GLN A 375 16.80 -14.91 -9.51
C GLN A 375 16.10 -16.11 -10.15
N GLY A 376 14.81 -16.27 -9.88
CA GLY A 376 13.93 -17.26 -10.54
C GLY A 376 13.92 -18.66 -9.92
N LYS A 377 14.53 -18.88 -8.75
CA LYS A 377 14.45 -20.15 -8.01
C LYS A 377 13.68 -19.98 -6.71
N SER A 378 12.79 -20.92 -6.37
CA SER A 378 12.15 -21.06 -5.07
C SER A 378 12.82 -22.23 -4.30
N GLY A 379 13.24 -22.03 -3.05
CA GLY A 379 13.78 -23.09 -2.19
C GLY A 379 14.88 -22.61 -1.22
N PRO A 380 15.29 -23.43 -0.24
CA PRO A 380 16.42 -23.13 0.64
C PRO A 380 17.71 -23.05 -0.18
N TYR A 381 18.50 -22.01 0.06
CA TYR A 381 19.65 -21.70 -0.79
C TYR A 381 20.98 -21.89 -0.08
N ARG A 382 21.93 -22.55 -0.77
CA ARG A 382 23.33 -22.66 -0.37
C ARG A 382 24.18 -21.79 -1.29
N PHE A 383 24.91 -20.81 -0.73
CA PHE A 383 25.72 -19.87 -1.53
C PHE A 383 27.10 -19.62 -0.93
N ASN A 384 28.02 -19.15 -1.77
CA ASN A 384 29.34 -18.66 -1.37
C ASN A 384 29.31 -17.12 -1.32
N PRO A 385 29.70 -16.47 -0.20
CA PRO A 385 29.48 -15.05 0.06
C PRO A 385 30.59 -14.19 -0.56
N VAL A 386 31.67 -14.80 -1.04
CA VAL A 386 32.80 -14.09 -1.68
C VAL A 386 32.33 -13.33 -2.93
N HIS A 387 31.18 -13.70 -3.48
CA HIS A 387 30.57 -13.03 -4.63
C HIS A 387 29.41 -12.10 -4.26
N TRP A 388 29.26 -11.74 -2.98
CA TRP A 388 28.15 -10.91 -2.56
C TRP A 388 28.30 -9.46 -3.08
N PRO A 389 27.37 -8.97 -3.91
CA PRO A 389 27.40 -7.57 -4.33
C PRO A 389 27.09 -6.66 -3.14
N LYS A 390 27.85 -5.55 -3.00
CA LYS A 390 27.54 -4.53 -1.99
C LYS A 390 26.05 -4.16 -2.05
N PRO A 391 25.31 -4.09 -0.92
CA PRO A 391 23.90 -3.73 -0.92
C PRO A 391 23.65 -2.46 -1.76
N ARG A 392 22.66 -2.52 -2.65
CA ARG A 392 22.24 -1.34 -3.41
C ARG A 392 20.86 -0.92 -2.93
N TRP A 393 20.85 0.11 -2.10
CA TRP A 393 19.63 0.59 -1.49
C TRP A 393 18.82 1.44 -2.46
N THR A 394 17.54 1.11 -2.59
CA THR A 394 16.55 2.03 -3.16
C THR A 394 15.73 2.62 -2.04
N LYS A 395 15.77 3.95 -1.96
CA LYS A 395 15.06 4.72 -0.95
C LYS A 395 13.62 4.97 -1.40
N ARG A 396 12.66 4.59 -0.57
CA ARG A 396 11.24 4.91 -0.73
C ARG A 396 10.75 5.45 0.61
N ARG A 397 10.27 6.69 0.69
CA ARG A 397 9.60 7.14 1.92
C ARG A 397 8.39 6.23 2.25
N SER A 398 8.21 5.99 3.55
CA SER A 398 7.16 5.13 4.08
C SER A 398 5.79 5.73 3.82
N HIS A 399 5.12 5.32 2.73
CA HIS A 399 3.69 5.62 2.52
C HIS A 399 2.78 4.79 3.43
N THR A 400 3.32 3.70 3.98
CA THR A 400 2.58 2.79 4.84
C THR A 400 3.57 2.15 5.79
N THR A 401 3.63 2.68 7.01
CA THR A 401 4.09 1.87 8.16
C THR A 401 3.32 0.53 8.19
N SER A 402 2.11 0.48 7.62
CA SER A 402 1.19 -0.65 7.65
C SER A 402 1.68 -1.96 7.03
N LYS A 403 2.31 -1.97 5.84
CA LYS A 403 2.67 -3.25 5.19
C LYS A 403 3.76 -4.02 5.91
N SER A 404 4.64 -3.29 6.58
CA SER A 404 5.78 -3.85 7.29
C SER A 404 5.51 -3.99 8.80
N ARG A 405 4.56 -3.17 9.32
CA ARG A 405 3.99 -3.31 10.66
C ARG A 405 2.72 -4.15 10.71
N SER A 406 2.43 -4.97 9.71
CA SER A 406 1.79 -6.25 10.00
C SER A 406 2.78 -7.11 10.80
N ILE A 407 3.23 -6.58 11.94
CA ILE A 407 3.89 -7.32 13.00
C ILE A 407 2.84 -8.34 13.37
N PHE A 408 3.23 -9.58 13.09
CA PHE A 408 2.42 -10.77 13.05
C PHE A 408 1.29 -10.66 14.06
N GLY A 409 0.04 -10.55 13.59
CA GLY A 409 -1.12 -10.42 14.46
C GLY A 409 -1.91 -9.11 14.38
N TYR A 410 -1.45 -8.01 13.78
CA TYR A 410 -2.30 -6.81 13.64
C TYR A 410 -2.34 -6.30 12.19
N SER A 411 -3.49 -6.45 11.54
CA SER A 411 -3.65 -6.07 10.12
C SER A 411 -3.77 -4.56 9.97
N ALA A 412 -2.64 -3.91 9.69
CA ALA A 412 -2.61 -2.47 9.44
C ALA A 412 -3.31 -2.08 8.11
N ASN A 413 -3.62 -3.05 7.25
CA ASN A 413 -4.54 -2.84 6.11
C ASN A 413 -5.94 -2.44 6.58
N LEU A 414 -6.40 -2.95 7.74
CA LEU A 414 -7.72 -2.59 8.29
C LEU A 414 -7.79 -1.11 8.67
N ILE A 415 -6.70 -0.53 9.18
CA ILE A 415 -6.62 0.90 9.46
C ILE A 415 -6.90 1.68 8.18
N ASN A 416 -6.19 1.34 7.10
CA ASN A 416 -6.31 2.04 5.81
C ASN A 416 -7.68 1.81 5.16
N ALA A 417 -8.25 0.61 5.37
CA ALA A 417 -9.52 0.25 4.78
C ALA A 417 -10.72 0.87 5.50
N ALA A 418 -10.57 1.31 6.74
CA ALA A 418 -11.68 1.84 7.54
C ALA A 418 -12.40 3.05 6.93
N ALA A 419 -11.75 3.77 6.02
CA ALA A 419 -12.33 4.87 5.25
C ALA A 419 -13.08 4.41 3.98
N ARG A 420 -13.12 3.10 3.70
CA ARG A 420 -13.70 2.56 2.47
C ARG A 420 -15.13 2.12 2.69
N ASP A 421 -15.93 2.27 1.62
CA ASP A 421 -17.35 1.92 1.61
C ASP A 421 -17.63 0.41 1.58
N ASP A 422 -16.62 -0.41 1.32
CA ASP A 422 -16.74 -1.85 1.13
C ASP A 422 -16.34 -2.67 2.36
N VAL A 423 -16.06 -2.03 3.49
CA VAL A 423 -15.77 -2.73 4.75
C VAL A 423 -17.05 -3.27 5.36
N LYS A 424 -17.06 -4.56 5.68
CA LYS A 424 -18.14 -5.22 6.41
C LYS A 424 -17.58 -5.87 7.67
N VAL A 425 -18.25 -5.65 8.80
CA VAL A 425 -17.94 -6.29 10.07
C VAL A 425 -19.04 -7.29 10.39
N ASP A 426 -18.65 -8.53 10.65
CA ASP A 426 -19.51 -9.58 11.16
C ASP A 426 -18.97 -10.02 12.52
N VAL A 427 -19.69 -9.64 13.58
CA VAL A 427 -19.30 -9.89 14.97
C VAL A 427 -19.53 -11.33 15.42
N GLN A 428 -20.26 -12.12 14.63
CA GLN A 428 -20.57 -13.52 14.90
C GLN A 428 -20.50 -14.33 13.60
N PRO A 429 -19.31 -14.39 12.98
CA PRO A 429 -19.16 -15.02 11.68
C PRO A 429 -19.46 -16.51 11.77
N GLN A 430 -20.21 -17.02 10.80
CA GLN A 430 -20.51 -18.45 10.67
C GLN A 430 -19.25 -19.31 10.41
N SER A 431 -18.14 -18.68 10.04
CA SER A 431 -16.86 -19.32 9.78
C SER A 431 -15.75 -18.65 10.59
N GLY A 432 -14.77 -19.42 11.03
CA GLY A 432 -13.70 -18.94 11.89
C GLY A 432 -13.68 -19.66 13.24
N GLN A 433 -12.77 -19.24 14.12
CA GLN A 433 -12.75 -19.75 15.50
C GLN A 433 -13.86 -19.07 16.31
N PRO A 434 -14.45 -19.75 17.32
CA PRO A 434 -15.41 -19.13 18.23
C PRO A 434 -14.81 -17.86 18.88
N GLY A 435 -15.62 -16.81 19.03
CA GLY A 435 -15.19 -15.54 19.63
C GLY A 435 -14.43 -14.59 18.68
N THR A 436 -14.30 -14.94 17.40
CA THR A 436 -13.69 -14.07 16.39
C THR A 436 -14.70 -13.16 15.71
N ILE A 437 -14.22 -12.02 15.22
CA ILE A 437 -14.94 -11.05 14.40
C ILE A 437 -14.36 -11.12 12.99
N LEU A 438 -15.20 -11.22 11.97
CA LEU A 438 -14.77 -11.18 10.57
C LEU A 438 -14.90 -9.77 10.03
N VAL A 439 -13.79 -9.20 9.57
CA VAL A 439 -13.75 -7.97 8.77
C VAL A 439 -13.48 -8.34 7.32
N SER A 440 -14.41 -8.00 6.43
CA SER A 440 -14.29 -8.21 4.98
C SER A 440 -14.08 -6.88 4.27
N ILE A 441 -13.10 -6.84 3.37
CA ILE A 441 -12.78 -5.72 2.48
C ILE A 441 -12.61 -6.31 1.07
N THR A 442 -12.80 -5.54 0.00
CA THR A 442 -12.56 -6.04 -1.36
C THR A 442 -11.16 -6.63 -1.47
N GLY A 443 -11.12 -7.95 -1.69
CA GLY A 443 -9.90 -8.74 -1.87
C GLY A 443 -9.30 -9.32 -0.58
N GLU A 444 -9.87 -9.04 0.60
CA GLU A 444 -9.30 -9.47 1.88
C GLU A 444 -10.38 -9.83 2.92
N ARG A 445 -10.15 -10.90 3.67
CA ARG A 445 -10.94 -11.28 4.86
C ARG A 445 -10.01 -11.45 6.06
N VAL A 446 -10.37 -10.86 7.19
CA VAL A 446 -9.55 -10.88 8.40
C VAL A 446 -10.42 -11.29 9.58
N TRP A 447 -10.03 -12.35 10.30
CA TRP A 447 -10.65 -12.76 11.55
C TRP A 447 -9.83 -12.26 12.71
N LEU A 448 -10.48 -11.51 13.60
CA LEU A 448 -9.89 -10.83 14.74
C LEU A 448 -10.42 -11.46 16.03
N ASP A 449 -9.53 -11.80 16.95
CA ASP A 449 -9.91 -12.30 18.27
C ASP A 449 -10.06 -11.13 19.25
N SER A 450 -11.30 -10.82 19.63
CA SER A 450 -11.64 -9.71 20.53
C SER A 450 -11.07 -9.89 21.95
N GLN A 451 -10.87 -11.13 22.41
CA GLN A 451 -10.26 -11.43 23.72
C GLN A 451 -8.74 -11.26 23.68
N LYS A 452 -8.16 -11.27 22.48
CA LYS A 452 -6.74 -11.03 22.24
C LYS A 452 -6.44 -9.62 21.72
N GLY A 453 -7.24 -8.63 22.11
CA GLY A 453 -7.02 -7.25 21.71
C GLY A 453 -7.17 -7.02 20.20
N TYR A 454 -8.04 -7.79 19.55
CA TYR A 454 -8.25 -7.80 18.10
C TYR A 454 -7.02 -8.27 17.30
N MET A 455 -6.22 -9.18 17.86
CA MET A 455 -5.19 -9.89 17.10
C MET A 455 -5.84 -10.66 15.94
N THR A 456 -5.32 -10.48 14.74
CA THR A 456 -5.61 -11.25 13.53
C THR A 456 -5.20 -12.71 13.75
N VAL A 457 -6.20 -13.59 13.84
CA VAL A 457 -6.00 -15.04 13.99
C VAL A 457 -6.14 -15.79 12.68
N ARG A 458 -6.81 -15.19 11.68
CA ARG A 458 -6.84 -15.69 10.31
C ARG A 458 -6.90 -14.53 9.34
N ARG A 459 -6.23 -14.67 8.21
CA ARG A 459 -6.26 -13.73 7.11
C ARG A 459 -6.37 -14.48 5.81
N GLU A 460 -7.16 -13.98 4.89
CA GLU A 460 -7.30 -14.52 3.55
C GLU A 460 -7.27 -13.42 2.52
N ILE A 461 -6.50 -13.64 1.44
CA ILE A 461 -6.45 -12.75 0.29
C ILE A 461 -7.00 -13.53 -0.90
N GLY A 462 -7.99 -12.94 -1.55
CA GLY A 462 -8.77 -13.56 -2.62
C GLY A 462 -9.09 -12.57 -3.72
N SER A 463 -9.59 -13.08 -4.84
CA SER A 463 -10.21 -12.23 -5.85
C SER A 463 -11.64 -11.91 -5.43
N ALA A 464 -11.99 -10.62 -5.45
CA ALA A 464 -13.36 -10.14 -5.24
C ALA A 464 -14.16 -10.06 -6.56
N ASP A 465 -13.67 -10.64 -7.65
CA ASP A 465 -14.14 -10.35 -9.01
C ASP A 465 -15.59 -10.78 -9.29
N ASN A 466 -16.26 -11.49 -8.36
CA ASN A 466 -17.71 -11.64 -8.39
C ASN A 466 -18.27 -11.94 -6.98
N PRO A 467 -19.14 -11.08 -6.39
CA PRO A 467 -19.79 -11.35 -5.11
C PRO A 467 -20.68 -12.61 -5.11
N GLU A 468 -21.09 -13.10 -6.28
CA GLU A 468 -21.85 -14.36 -6.42
C GLU A 468 -20.96 -15.61 -6.43
N LYS A 469 -19.64 -15.45 -6.59
CA LYS A 469 -18.72 -16.60 -6.57
C LYS A 469 -18.36 -16.96 -5.13
N VAL A 470 -18.29 -18.26 -4.88
CA VAL A 470 -17.69 -18.83 -3.67
C VAL A 470 -16.30 -18.21 -3.49
N TRP A 471 -16.05 -17.64 -2.31
CA TRP A 471 -14.76 -17.06 -1.97
C TRP A 471 -13.67 -18.12 -2.05
N LYS A 472 -12.67 -17.88 -2.91
CA LYS A 472 -11.50 -18.73 -3.09
C LYS A 472 -10.25 -17.93 -2.76
N PRO A 473 -9.66 -18.10 -1.56
CA PRO A 473 -8.41 -17.43 -1.24
C PRO A 473 -7.29 -18.03 -2.10
N HIS A 474 -6.46 -17.17 -2.69
CA HIS A 474 -5.18 -17.61 -3.27
C HIS A 474 -4.05 -17.55 -2.25
N TYR A 475 -4.31 -16.95 -1.08
CA TYR A 475 -3.39 -16.86 0.04
C TYR A 475 -4.16 -16.83 1.36
N SER A 476 -3.63 -17.50 2.37
CA SER A 476 -4.18 -17.60 3.71
C SER A 476 -3.08 -17.62 4.76
N GLU A 477 -3.36 -17.01 5.91
CA GLU A 477 -2.53 -17.03 7.11
C GLU A 477 -3.42 -17.44 8.27
N ILE A 478 -2.98 -18.40 9.09
CA ILE A 478 -3.70 -18.88 10.26
C ILE A 478 -2.74 -18.88 11.45
N VAL A 479 -3.10 -18.20 12.54
CA VAL A 479 -2.36 -18.25 13.79
C VAL A 479 -2.74 -19.53 14.52
N GLU A 480 -1.78 -20.43 14.71
CA GLU A 480 -1.98 -21.70 15.42
C GLU A 480 -1.71 -21.55 16.92
N SER A 481 -0.76 -20.69 17.30
CA SER A 481 -0.48 -20.37 18.69
C SER A 481 -0.01 -18.92 18.85
N SER A 482 -0.23 -18.36 20.04
CA SER A 482 0.06 -16.98 20.39
C SER A 482 0.45 -16.86 21.85
N ASP A 483 1.22 -15.82 22.19
CA ASP A 483 1.62 -15.47 23.55
C ASP A 483 1.48 -13.95 23.76
N LYS A 484 1.79 -13.47 24.97
CA LYS A 484 1.81 -12.06 25.33
C LYS A 484 3.24 -11.53 25.43
N SER A 485 3.42 -10.32 24.93
CA SER A 485 4.61 -9.51 25.14
C SER A 485 4.71 -9.04 26.60
N PRO A 486 5.86 -8.47 27.03
CA PRO A 486 6.03 -7.90 28.37
C PRO A 486 4.98 -6.85 28.74
N ARG A 487 4.55 -6.01 27.77
CA ARG A 487 3.45 -5.04 27.98
C ARG A 487 2.05 -5.63 27.83
N GLY A 488 1.94 -6.93 27.61
CA GLY A 488 0.67 -7.67 27.57
C GLY A 488 -0.01 -7.70 26.20
N PHE A 489 0.66 -7.28 25.12
CA PHE A 489 0.11 -7.37 23.77
C PHE A 489 0.23 -8.78 23.23
N TRP A 490 -0.83 -9.28 22.60
CA TRP A 490 -0.80 -10.59 21.97
C TRP A 490 0.03 -10.58 20.69
N HIS A 491 0.77 -11.66 20.48
CA HIS A 491 1.50 -11.93 19.24
C HIS A 491 1.48 -13.44 18.93
N PRO A 492 1.53 -13.84 17.65
CA PRO A 492 1.61 -15.23 17.25
C PRO A 492 3.01 -15.77 17.55
N THR A 493 3.07 -17.04 17.92
CA THR A 493 4.30 -17.82 18.08
C THR A 493 4.43 -18.90 17.01
N ARG A 494 3.30 -19.25 16.38
CA ARG A 494 3.25 -20.19 15.26
C ARG A 494 2.12 -19.83 14.31
N MET A 495 2.41 -19.88 13.02
CA MET A 495 1.44 -19.66 11.96
C MET A 495 1.52 -20.75 10.90
N ARG A 496 0.41 -20.94 10.20
CA ARG A 496 0.30 -21.72 8.98
C ARG A 496 -0.05 -20.79 7.83
N LEU A 497 0.75 -20.83 6.79
CA LEU A 497 0.53 -20.11 5.54
C LEU A 497 0.13 -21.13 4.48
N GLY A 498 -0.78 -20.76 3.61
CA GLY A 498 -1.13 -21.60 2.48
C GLY A 498 -1.79 -20.82 1.37
N GLY A 499 -1.79 -21.37 0.17
CA GLY A 499 -2.37 -20.68 -0.98
C GLY A 499 -2.28 -21.50 -2.25
N LEU A 500 -2.50 -20.82 -3.37
CA LEU A 500 -2.38 -21.37 -4.70
C LEU A 500 -1.27 -20.62 -5.43
N THR A 501 -0.31 -21.35 -5.99
CA THR A 501 0.69 -20.81 -6.93
C THR A 501 0.38 -21.29 -8.34
N GLN A 502 0.90 -20.60 -9.36
CA GLN A 502 0.76 -21.00 -10.76
C GLN A 502 2.04 -21.69 -11.22
N GLU A 503 1.97 -22.99 -11.48
CA GLU A 503 3.06 -23.78 -12.06
C GLU A 503 2.62 -24.34 -13.40
N ASN A 504 3.30 -23.93 -14.48
CA ASN A 504 2.97 -24.33 -15.85
C ASN A 504 1.48 -24.10 -16.22
N GLY A 505 0.91 -22.99 -15.73
CA GLY A 505 -0.49 -22.62 -15.97
C GLY A 505 -1.52 -23.42 -15.16
N LYS A 506 -1.08 -24.21 -14.18
CA LYS A 506 -1.95 -24.93 -13.24
C LYS A 506 -1.83 -24.34 -11.84
N GLU A 507 -2.95 -24.29 -11.13
CA GLU A 507 -2.97 -23.94 -9.71
C GLU A 507 -2.43 -25.12 -8.89
N VAL A 508 -1.33 -24.90 -8.19
CA VAL A 508 -0.71 -25.87 -7.27
C VAL A 508 -0.87 -25.33 -5.85
N PRO A 509 -1.46 -26.10 -4.92
CA PRO A 509 -1.52 -25.70 -3.53
C PRO A 509 -0.13 -25.73 -2.92
N TRP A 510 0.17 -24.74 -2.09
CA TRP A 510 1.38 -24.72 -1.28
C TRP A 510 1.02 -24.46 0.18
N GLU A 511 1.86 -24.95 1.07
CA GLU A 511 1.66 -24.79 2.50
C GLU A 511 3.00 -24.61 3.21
N SER A 512 3.03 -23.74 4.20
CA SER A 512 4.20 -23.47 5.01
C SER A 512 3.82 -23.27 6.46
N VAL A 513 4.70 -23.70 7.36
CA VAL A 513 4.63 -23.39 8.79
C VAL A 513 5.66 -22.32 9.10
N VAL A 514 5.26 -21.35 9.92
CA VAL A 514 6.13 -20.27 10.40
C VAL A 514 6.24 -20.37 11.91
N GLN A 515 7.46 -20.53 12.43
CA GLN A 515 7.75 -20.36 13.86
C GLN A 515 8.25 -18.95 14.11
N LEU A 516 7.81 -18.33 15.20
CA LEU A 516 8.15 -16.96 15.57
C LEU A 516 8.71 -16.96 16.99
N TYR A 517 10.01 -16.67 17.13
CA TYR A 517 10.70 -16.59 18.41
C TYR A 517 11.03 -15.12 18.73
N TYR A 518 10.28 -14.54 19.65
CA TYR A 518 10.45 -13.17 20.10
C TYR A 518 11.49 -13.06 21.21
N ASP A 519 12.34 -12.04 21.11
CA ASP A 519 13.35 -11.67 22.07
C ASP A 519 13.20 -10.18 22.39
N PHE A 520 12.49 -9.91 23.49
CA PHE A 520 12.17 -8.56 23.96
C PHE A 520 13.32 -7.93 24.76
N ASP A 521 14.32 -8.72 25.14
CA ASP A 521 15.50 -8.26 25.90
C ASP A 521 16.70 -7.96 24.99
N ALA A 522 16.56 -8.18 23.68
CA ALA A 522 17.61 -7.91 22.71
C ALA A 522 18.01 -6.43 22.69
N GLU A 523 19.31 -6.14 22.64
CA GLU A 523 19.79 -4.78 22.41
C GLU A 523 19.56 -4.39 20.95
N ILE A 524 18.84 -3.29 20.72
CA ILE A 524 18.49 -2.79 19.39
C ILE A 524 19.03 -1.36 19.22
N PRO A 525 20.33 -1.21 18.89
CA PRO A 525 20.93 0.11 18.70
C PRO A 525 20.37 0.79 17.45
N ASP A 526 20.28 2.12 17.50
CA ASP A 526 19.71 2.92 16.40
C ASP A 526 20.50 2.82 15.09
N SER A 527 21.77 2.42 15.16
CA SER A 527 22.64 2.17 14.00
C SER A 527 22.15 1.00 13.13
N LEU A 528 21.37 0.05 13.67
CA LEU A 528 20.80 -1.05 12.89
C LEU A 528 19.85 -0.58 11.78
N PHE A 529 19.24 0.58 11.95
CA PHE A 529 18.23 1.11 11.05
C PHE A 529 18.79 2.08 10.00
N GLN A 530 20.11 2.10 9.83
CA GLN A 530 20.77 2.81 8.74
C GLN A 530 21.00 1.85 7.57
N PRO A 531 20.80 2.28 6.30
CA PRO A 531 21.21 1.49 5.16
C PRO A 531 22.75 1.35 5.19
N LEU A 532 23.25 0.13 5.40
CA LEU A 532 24.69 -0.13 5.48
C LEU A 532 25.28 -0.33 4.08
N ASP A 533 26.48 0.18 3.84
CA ASP A 533 27.23 0.00 2.58
C ASP A 533 27.91 -1.37 2.46
N HIS A 534 27.81 -2.21 3.50
CA HIS A 534 28.40 -3.54 3.57
C HIS A 534 27.45 -4.53 4.23
N VAL A 535 27.66 -5.81 3.93
CA VAL A 535 27.00 -6.93 4.62
C VAL A 535 27.59 -7.03 6.03
N ILE A 536 26.75 -7.22 7.04
CA ILE A 536 27.25 -7.57 8.39
C ILE A 536 27.72 -9.02 8.33
N VAL A 537 29.03 -9.22 8.40
CA VAL A 537 29.67 -10.53 8.48
C VAL A 537 30.35 -10.57 9.85
N ASP A 538 29.55 -10.74 10.89
CA ASP A 538 30.04 -11.10 12.23
C ASP A 538 29.47 -12.47 12.58
#